data_AF-A0A7S1E579-F1
#
_entry.id   AF-A0A7S1E579-F1
#
_cell.length_a   1.000
_cell.length_b   1.000
_cell.length_c   1.000
_cell.angle_alpha   90.00
_cell.angle_beta   90.00
_cell.angle_gamma   90.00
#
_symmetry.space_group_name_H-M   'P 1'
#
loop_
_entity.id
_entity.type
_entity.pdbx_description
1 polymer ?
#
loop_
_entity_poly.entity_id
_entity_poly.type
_entity_poly.pdbx_seq_one_letter_code
_entity_poly.pdbx_strand_id
1 'polypeptide(L)'
;NGDTHPMSERMRMVFETDHCRNASPSTVSRIGFVYVSQAALPWKCLMNAWLSLRKEKISAAMGDFMPRITSGALDAVYKQTPLLVTYEKVTLVTNMLNLLTCLVRPLEISKVIPNSDHLERLLLFSVCWAFGSMLERDQRLRFETEIRRLSALLPAPDTGGIFDNQVSKDGTWVQWKATMTRWTFPQDRTPRIGKLVVPTPENTRSTWLLQMLTQNEHP
;
A
#
# COMPACT_ATOMS: atom_id res chain seq x y z
N ASN A 1 33.19 -19.95 28.66
CA ASN A 1 34.64 -19.90 28.41
C ASN A 1 35.24 -18.51 28.63
N GLY A 2 34.48 -17.41 28.55
CA GLY A 2 35.03 -16.09 28.94
C GLY A 2 36.13 -15.57 28.01
N ASP A 3 36.24 -16.14 26.81
CA ASP A 3 37.30 -15.81 25.87
C ASP A 3 37.11 -14.41 25.30
N THR A 4 38.05 -13.52 25.59
CA THR A 4 38.09 -12.17 25.06
C THR A 4 38.65 -12.13 23.65
N HIS A 5 37.83 -11.69 22.70
CA HIS A 5 38.22 -11.47 21.31
C HIS A 5 38.14 -9.98 20.99
N PRO A 6 39.28 -9.27 20.89
CA PRO A 6 39.26 -7.84 20.62
C PRO A 6 38.80 -7.54 19.19
N MET A 7 38.04 -6.45 19.01
CA MET A 7 37.75 -5.92 17.67
C MET A 7 39.01 -5.32 17.06
N SER A 8 39.30 -5.65 15.80
CA SER A 8 40.39 -5.00 15.06
C SER A 8 40.03 -3.56 14.67
N GLU A 9 41.03 -2.71 14.45
CA GLU A 9 40.84 -1.29 14.09
C GLU A 9 40.03 -1.07 12.80
N ARG A 10 39.98 -2.08 11.93
CA ARG A 10 39.22 -2.04 10.67
C ARG A 10 37.75 -2.40 10.85
N MET A 11 37.36 -2.90 12.02
CA MET A 11 35.99 -3.32 12.28
C MET A 11 35.14 -2.12 12.70
N ARG A 12 33.98 -1.99 12.06
CA ARG A 12 32.93 -1.03 12.44
C ARG A 12 31.67 -1.80 12.76
N MET A 13 30.97 -1.39 13.82
CA MET A 13 29.69 -1.95 14.24
C MET A 13 28.65 -0.83 14.16
N VAL A 14 27.55 -1.08 13.48
CA VAL A 14 26.45 -0.13 13.29
C VAL A 14 25.18 -0.81 13.76
N PHE A 15 24.36 -0.06 14.50
CA PHE A 15 23.05 -0.48 14.95
C PHE A 15 22.02 0.52 14.46
N GLU A 16 20.88 0.02 13.99
CA GLU A 16 19.70 0.82 13.68
C GLU A 16 18.67 0.63 14.80
N THR A 17 18.24 1.72 15.42
CA THR A 17 17.27 1.72 16.51
C THR A 17 16.35 2.92 16.37
N ASP A 18 15.06 2.72 16.68
CA ASP A 18 14.07 3.78 16.65
C ASP A 18 14.25 4.76 17.82
N HIS A 19 14.57 4.25 19.02
CA HIS A 19 14.82 5.09 20.19
C HIS A 19 15.80 4.49 21.19
N CYS A 20 16.57 5.35 21.88
CA CYS A 20 17.50 4.96 22.95
C CYS A 20 17.01 5.30 24.36
N ARG A 21 15.68 5.37 24.57
CA ARG A 21 15.09 5.80 25.85
C ARG A 21 15.50 4.97 27.07
N ASN A 22 15.87 3.71 26.85
CA ASN A 22 16.26 2.77 27.91
C ASN A 22 17.78 2.61 28.05
N ALA A 23 18.57 3.36 27.28
CA ALA A 23 20.02 3.30 27.38
C ALA A 23 20.53 4.23 28.48
N SER A 24 21.44 3.75 29.32
CA SER A 24 22.06 4.59 30.35
C SER A 24 22.92 5.69 29.70
N PRO A 25 23.01 6.89 30.30
CA PRO A 25 23.92 7.95 29.83
C PRO A 25 25.36 7.48 29.60
N SER A 26 25.83 6.54 30.44
CA SER A 26 27.16 5.95 30.36
C SER A 26 27.36 5.00 29.17
N THR A 27 26.28 4.38 28.67
CA THR A 27 26.30 3.54 27.47
C THR A 27 26.32 4.41 26.22
N VAL A 28 25.49 5.45 26.18
CA VAL A 28 25.38 6.34 25.02
C VAL A 28 26.60 7.27 24.85
N SER A 29 27.37 7.53 25.91
CA SER A 29 28.58 8.37 25.82
C SER A 29 29.75 7.69 25.10
N ARG A 30 29.71 6.37 24.92
CA ARG A 30 30.80 5.57 24.33
C ARG A 30 30.59 5.20 22.86
N ILE A 31 29.43 5.58 22.30
CA ILE A 31 29.04 5.26 20.93
C ILE A 31 28.70 6.55 20.17
N GLY A 32 29.00 6.59 18.87
CA GLY A 32 28.60 7.69 18.01
C GLY A 32 27.13 7.57 17.62
N PHE A 33 26.40 8.70 17.64
CA PHE A 33 25.03 8.78 17.16
C PHE A 33 24.95 9.51 15.82
N VAL A 34 24.31 8.88 14.85
CA VAL A 34 23.90 9.53 13.61
C VAL A 34 22.38 9.63 13.66
N TYR A 35 21.86 10.84 13.88
CA TYR A 35 20.43 11.10 13.88
C TYR A 35 19.96 11.32 12.45
N VAL A 36 19.08 10.44 11.97
CA VAL A 36 18.41 10.60 10.67
C VAL A 36 17.06 11.25 10.92
N SER A 37 16.91 12.50 10.49
CA SER A 37 15.61 13.20 10.58
C SER A 37 14.60 12.57 9.62
N GLN A 38 13.32 12.48 10.02
CA GLN A 38 12.24 12.09 9.11
C GLN A 38 12.15 13.01 7.88
N ALA A 39 12.57 14.28 8.00
CA ALA A 39 12.64 15.21 6.87
C ALA A 39 13.75 14.83 5.86
N ALA A 40 14.75 14.05 6.26
CA ALA A 40 15.84 13.61 5.40
C ALA A 40 15.40 12.55 4.37
N LEU A 41 14.32 11.81 4.66
CA LEU A 41 13.76 10.77 3.78
C LEU A 41 12.28 11.04 3.51
N PRO A 42 11.94 12.05 2.70
CA PRO A 42 10.56 12.36 2.38
C PRO A 42 9.96 11.21 1.55
N TRP A 43 8.66 10.96 1.75
CA TRP A 43 7.90 9.93 1.00
C TRP A 43 8.01 10.08 -0.53
N LYS A 44 8.27 11.29 -1.04
CA LYS A 44 8.52 11.55 -2.45
C LYS A 44 9.74 10.80 -2.99
N CYS A 45 10.78 10.59 -2.17
CA CYS A 45 11.95 9.82 -2.57
C CYS A 45 11.60 8.35 -2.84
N LEU A 46 10.68 7.77 -2.06
CA LEU A 46 10.21 6.39 -2.30
C LEU A 46 9.52 6.27 -3.65
N MET A 47 8.68 7.25 -4.00
CA MET A 47 8.01 7.26 -5.30
C MET A 47 8.98 7.45 -6.45
N ASN A 48 9.94 8.37 -6.33
CA ASN A 48 10.95 8.59 -7.36
C ASN A 48 11.80 7.33 -7.56
N ALA A 49 12.22 6.67 -6.47
CA ALA A 49 12.92 5.40 -6.52
C ALA A 49 12.05 4.32 -7.21
N TRP A 50 10.78 4.21 -6.85
CA TRP A 50 9.86 3.27 -7.47
C TRP A 50 9.71 3.51 -8.99
N LEU A 51 9.51 4.76 -9.41
CA LEU A 51 9.40 5.14 -10.83
C LEU A 51 10.70 4.85 -11.60
N SER A 52 11.86 5.03 -10.98
CA SER A 52 13.17 4.74 -11.60
C SER A 52 13.39 3.25 -11.88
N LEU A 53 12.67 2.37 -11.17
CA LEU A 53 12.72 0.91 -11.32
C LEU A 53 11.66 0.39 -12.32
N ARG A 54 10.92 1.26 -13.01
CA ARG A 54 9.88 0.87 -13.98
C ARG A 54 10.34 1.11 -15.41
N LYS A 55 9.65 0.46 -16.36
CA LYS A 55 9.87 0.74 -17.79
C LYS A 55 9.58 2.21 -18.10
N GLU A 56 10.37 2.80 -18.99
CA GLU A 56 10.32 4.23 -19.35
C GLU A 56 8.91 4.76 -19.63
N LYS A 57 8.11 4.01 -20.41
CA LYS A 57 6.72 4.41 -20.73
C LYS A 57 5.80 4.49 -19.51
N ILE A 58 5.96 3.58 -18.55
CA ILE A 58 5.18 3.57 -17.31
C ILE A 58 5.65 4.70 -16.40
N SER A 59 6.97 4.84 -16.27
CA SER A 59 7.61 5.89 -15.47
C SER A 59 7.20 7.29 -15.94
N ALA A 60 7.23 7.53 -17.26
CA ALA A 60 6.79 8.79 -17.86
C ALA A 60 5.30 9.07 -17.62
N ALA A 61 4.42 8.12 -17.92
CA ALA A 61 2.98 8.31 -17.75
C ALA A 61 2.61 8.55 -16.28
N MET A 62 3.13 7.74 -15.35
CA MET A 62 2.83 7.89 -13.92
C MET A 62 3.49 9.11 -13.29
N GLY A 63 4.63 9.57 -13.80
CA GLY A 63 5.33 10.75 -13.32
C GLY A 63 4.44 12.01 -13.31
N ASP A 64 3.52 12.12 -14.27
CA ASP A 64 2.65 13.28 -14.43
C ASP A 64 1.58 13.39 -13.32
N PHE A 65 0.93 12.27 -12.95
CA PHE A 65 -0.21 12.29 -12.04
C PHE A 65 0.12 11.77 -10.64
N MET A 66 1.11 10.89 -10.48
CA MET A 66 1.38 10.18 -9.24
C MET A 66 1.72 11.11 -8.06
N PRO A 67 2.57 12.14 -8.21
CA PRO A 67 2.89 13.07 -7.12
C PRO A 67 1.67 13.86 -6.64
N ARG A 68 0.86 14.35 -7.59
CA ARG A 68 -0.33 15.17 -7.30
C ARG A 68 -1.42 14.35 -6.59
N ILE A 69 -1.73 13.17 -7.11
CA ILE A 69 -2.74 12.28 -6.54
C ILE A 69 -2.31 11.81 -5.15
N THR A 70 -1.06 11.36 -5.00
CA THR A 70 -0.55 10.87 -3.71
C THR A 70 -0.53 11.96 -2.64
N SER A 71 -0.06 13.17 -2.98
CA SER A 71 -0.04 14.30 -2.04
C SER A 71 -1.45 14.70 -1.61
N GLY A 72 -2.37 14.85 -2.57
CA GLY A 72 -3.75 15.23 -2.27
C GLY A 72 -4.48 14.16 -1.44
N ALA A 73 -4.20 12.88 -1.69
CA ALA A 73 -4.75 11.79 -0.89
C ALA A 73 -4.20 11.76 0.53
N LEU A 74 -2.90 11.99 0.72
CA LEU A 74 -2.32 12.16 2.06
C LEU A 74 -3.02 13.31 2.80
N ASP A 75 -3.12 14.48 2.17
CA ASP A 75 -3.79 15.63 2.77
C ASP A 75 -5.26 15.33 3.13
N ALA A 76 -5.98 14.60 2.28
CA ALA A 76 -7.35 14.18 2.52
C ALA A 76 -7.50 13.25 3.74
N VAL A 77 -6.52 12.36 3.97
CA VAL A 77 -6.47 11.51 5.17
C VAL A 77 -6.18 12.34 6.43
N TYR A 78 -5.11 13.14 6.43
CA TYR A 78 -4.67 13.84 7.64
C TYR A 78 -5.60 15.00 8.05
N LYS A 79 -6.48 15.44 7.15
CA LYS A 79 -7.59 16.35 7.48
C LYS A 79 -8.72 15.67 8.27
N GLN A 80 -8.76 14.35 8.32
CA GLN A 80 -9.81 13.62 9.02
C GLN A 80 -9.47 13.52 10.51
N THR A 81 -10.41 13.89 11.38
CA THR A 81 -10.24 13.80 12.83
C THR A 81 -11.51 13.27 13.49
N PRO A 82 -11.39 12.46 14.57
CA PRO A 82 -10.18 11.74 14.98
C PRO A 82 -9.89 10.54 14.05
N LEU A 83 -8.60 10.22 13.85
CA LEU A 83 -8.20 8.93 13.27
C LEU A 83 -8.08 7.89 14.39
N LEU A 84 -8.57 6.67 14.14
CA LEU A 84 -8.45 5.57 15.10
C LEU A 84 -6.98 5.18 15.34
N VAL A 85 -6.18 5.20 14.27
CA VAL A 85 -4.74 4.92 14.30
C VAL A 85 -4.03 5.94 13.41
N THR A 86 -2.94 6.52 13.91
CA THR A 86 -2.08 7.43 13.14
C THR A 86 -0.91 6.67 12.53
N TYR A 87 -0.81 6.69 11.20
CA TYR A 87 0.34 6.17 10.46
C TYR A 87 1.28 7.29 10.05
N GLU A 88 2.55 6.96 9.85
CA GLU A 88 3.51 7.84 9.18
C GLU A 88 3.22 7.90 7.68
N LYS A 89 3.44 9.07 7.05
CA LYS A 89 3.21 9.27 5.61
C LYS A 89 4.00 8.27 4.77
N VAL A 90 5.22 7.97 5.22
CA VAL A 90 6.13 7.01 4.60
C VAL A 90 5.52 5.60 4.60
N THR A 91 4.93 5.16 5.72
CA THR A 91 4.27 3.85 5.81
C THR A 91 3.10 3.74 4.84
N LEU A 92 2.25 4.77 4.77
CA LEU A 92 1.12 4.79 3.84
C LEU A 92 1.60 4.70 2.39
N VAL A 93 2.58 5.52 2.01
CA VAL A 93 3.16 5.52 0.66
C VAL A 93 3.84 4.18 0.35
N THR A 94 4.56 3.56 1.28
CA THR A 94 5.13 2.22 1.09
C THR A 94 4.04 1.18 0.81
N ASN A 95 2.95 1.17 1.59
CA ASN A 95 1.84 0.23 1.37
C ASN A 95 1.18 0.44 0.00
N MET A 96 0.98 1.70 -0.40
CA MET A 96 0.49 2.05 -1.73
C MET A 96 1.43 1.56 -2.83
N LEU A 97 2.74 1.75 -2.68
CA LEU A 97 3.74 1.32 -3.67
C LEU A 97 3.85 -0.19 -3.76
N ASN A 98 3.72 -0.92 -2.64
CA ASN A 98 3.70 -2.38 -2.64
C ASN A 98 2.49 -2.91 -3.42
N LEU A 99 1.29 -2.43 -3.09
CA LEU A 99 0.07 -2.79 -3.81
C LEU A 99 0.15 -2.43 -5.29
N LEU A 100 0.62 -1.22 -5.61
CA LEU A 100 0.81 -0.79 -7.00
C LEU A 100 1.81 -1.67 -7.76
N THR A 101 2.87 -2.12 -7.09
CA THR A 101 3.85 -3.06 -7.67
C THR A 101 3.18 -4.38 -8.04
N CYS A 102 2.36 -4.94 -7.16
CA CYS A 102 1.62 -6.18 -7.43
C CYS A 102 0.69 -6.06 -8.64
N LEU A 103 0.14 -4.87 -8.88
CA LEU A 103 -0.76 -4.60 -10.00
C LEU A 103 -0.02 -4.33 -11.31
N VAL A 104 1.12 -3.62 -11.26
CA VAL A 104 1.86 -3.19 -12.45
C VAL A 104 2.80 -4.29 -12.97
N ARG A 105 3.41 -5.10 -12.10
CA ARG A 105 4.35 -6.17 -12.51
C ARG A 105 3.76 -7.13 -13.56
N PRO A 106 2.54 -7.67 -13.39
CA PRO A 106 1.96 -8.56 -14.39
C PRO A 106 1.80 -7.92 -15.76
N LEU A 107 1.52 -6.62 -15.82
CA LEU A 107 1.42 -5.85 -17.07
C LEU A 107 2.80 -5.69 -17.72
N GLU A 108 3.83 -5.42 -16.92
CA GLU A 108 5.21 -5.35 -17.41
C GLU A 108 5.70 -6.69 -17.98
N ILE A 109 5.36 -7.81 -17.33
CA ILE A 109 5.73 -9.17 -17.77
C ILE A 109 4.99 -9.57 -19.04
N SER A 110 3.68 -9.31 -19.10
CA SER A 110 2.82 -9.67 -20.24
C SER A 110 3.08 -8.84 -21.51
N LYS A 111 4.00 -7.86 -21.46
CA LYS A 111 4.31 -6.90 -22.54
C LYS A 111 3.11 -6.07 -23.02
N VAL A 112 1.98 -6.12 -22.30
CA VAL A 112 0.87 -5.20 -22.49
C VAL A 112 1.35 -3.84 -21.98
N ILE A 113 1.38 -2.84 -22.84
CA ILE A 113 1.68 -1.47 -22.43
C ILE A 113 0.34 -0.85 -22.03
N PRO A 114 0.04 -0.71 -20.72
CA PRO A 114 -1.18 -0.04 -20.30
C PRO A 114 -1.16 1.41 -20.77
N ASN A 115 -2.33 1.93 -21.17
CA ASN A 115 -2.48 3.35 -21.44
C ASN A 115 -2.39 4.16 -20.14
N SER A 116 -2.20 5.48 -20.26
CA SER A 116 -2.07 6.38 -19.09
C SER A 116 -3.27 6.27 -18.15
N ASP A 117 -4.46 6.21 -18.73
CA ASP A 117 -5.75 6.04 -18.07
C ASP A 117 -5.86 4.78 -17.19
N HIS A 118 -5.32 3.66 -17.66
CA HIS A 118 -5.26 2.40 -16.92
C HIS A 118 -4.27 2.54 -15.76
N LEU A 119 -3.07 3.08 -16.01
CA LEU A 119 -2.07 3.33 -14.97
C LEU A 119 -2.60 4.26 -13.86
N GLU A 120 -3.34 5.29 -14.21
CA GLU A 120 -3.97 6.20 -13.24
C GLU A 120 -5.05 5.48 -12.42
N ARG A 121 -5.89 4.64 -13.04
CA ARG A 121 -6.86 3.80 -12.30
C ARG A 121 -6.18 2.85 -11.33
N LEU A 122 -5.06 2.22 -11.70
CA LEU A 122 -4.27 1.37 -10.80
C LEU A 122 -3.70 2.16 -9.62
N LEU A 123 -3.23 3.39 -9.86
CA LEU A 123 -2.79 4.28 -8.80
C LEU A 123 -3.95 4.66 -7.88
N LEU A 124 -5.09 5.08 -8.42
CA LEU A 124 -6.29 5.45 -7.64
C LEU A 124 -6.76 4.29 -6.77
N PHE A 125 -6.79 3.07 -7.32
CA PHE A 125 -7.07 1.87 -6.56
C PHE A 125 -6.06 1.71 -5.42
N SER A 126 -4.76 1.75 -5.73
CA SER A 126 -3.69 1.53 -4.74
C SER A 126 -3.71 2.57 -3.62
N VAL A 127 -3.93 3.84 -3.95
CA VAL A 127 -4.07 4.95 -3.00
C VAL A 127 -5.28 4.74 -2.10
N CYS A 128 -6.45 4.45 -2.68
CA CYS A 128 -7.67 4.32 -1.89
C CYS A 128 -7.64 3.11 -0.97
N TRP A 129 -7.05 1.99 -1.41
CA TRP A 129 -6.93 0.78 -0.62
C TRP A 129 -5.84 0.89 0.45
N ALA A 130 -4.70 1.51 0.16
CA ALA A 130 -3.65 1.72 1.15
C ALA A 130 -4.06 2.75 2.20
N PHE A 131 -4.64 3.87 1.79
CA PHE A 131 -4.88 5.02 2.67
C PHE A 131 -6.27 4.97 3.31
N GLY A 132 -7.27 4.46 2.60
CA GLY A 132 -8.64 4.38 3.10
C GLY A 132 -8.93 3.17 3.98
N SER A 133 -8.00 2.21 4.08
CA SER A 133 -8.13 1.02 4.94
C SER A 133 -8.32 1.40 6.41
N MET A 134 -7.62 2.42 6.90
CA MET A 134 -7.70 2.93 8.27
C MET A 134 -8.89 3.87 8.54
N LEU A 135 -9.62 4.27 7.49
CA LEU A 135 -10.75 5.18 7.61
C LEU A 135 -12.03 4.40 7.90
N GLU A 136 -12.87 4.97 8.76
CA GLU A 136 -14.24 4.50 9.00
C GLU A 136 -15.18 4.79 7.82
N ARG A 137 -16.39 4.24 7.84
CA ARG A 137 -17.35 4.37 6.73
C ARG A 137 -17.59 5.82 6.29
N ASP A 138 -17.90 6.71 7.21
CA ASP A 138 -18.17 8.12 6.90
C ASP A 138 -16.91 8.86 6.43
N GLN A 139 -15.77 8.49 6.99
CA GLN A 139 -14.45 9.01 6.64
C GLN A 139 -14.04 8.60 5.22
N ARG A 140 -14.35 7.37 4.81
CA ARG A 140 -14.15 6.86 3.44
C ARG A 140 -14.99 7.63 2.42
N LEU A 141 -16.23 8.01 2.74
CA LEU A 141 -17.08 8.81 1.85
C LEU A 141 -16.50 10.21 1.62
N ARG A 142 -16.03 10.87 2.69
CA ARG A 142 -15.36 12.18 2.59
C ARG A 142 -14.05 12.07 1.82
N PHE A 143 -13.26 11.03 2.10
CA PHE A 143 -12.02 10.76 1.39
C PHE A 143 -12.26 10.56 -0.11
N GLU A 144 -13.22 9.71 -0.47
CA GLU A 144 -13.56 9.47 -1.88
C GLU A 144 -13.97 10.76 -2.59
N THR A 145 -14.72 11.64 -1.92
CA THR A 145 -15.08 12.97 -2.45
C THR A 145 -13.85 13.81 -2.79
N GLU A 146 -12.82 13.80 -1.93
CA GLU A 146 -11.55 14.50 -2.21
C GLU A 146 -10.79 13.84 -3.36
N ILE A 147 -10.74 12.50 -3.43
CA ILE A 147 -10.07 11.81 -4.55
C ILE A 147 -10.78 12.09 -5.88
N ARG A 148 -12.11 12.23 -5.91
CA ARG A 148 -12.87 12.62 -7.10
C ARG A 148 -12.51 14.03 -7.60
N ARG A 149 -12.01 14.91 -6.74
CA ARG A 149 -11.45 16.22 -7.14
C ARG A 149 -10.05 16.11 -7.73
N LEU A 150 -9.31 15.07 -7.36
CA LEU A 150 -7.97 14.80 -7.89
C LEU A 150 -8.03 14.05 -9.22
N SER A 151 -9.02 13.21 -9.47
CA SER A 151 -9.16 12.52 -10.75
C SER A 151 -10.61 12.23 -11.10
N ALA A 152 -10.94 12.42 -12.38
CA ALA A 152 -12.22 12.03 -12.95
C ALA A 152 -12.31 10.52 -13.23
N LEU A 153 -11.22 9.77 -13.09
CA LEU A 153 -11.14 8.36 -13.46
C LEU A 153 -11.59 7.40 -12.34
N LEU A 154 -12.19 7.88 -11.25
CA LEU A 154 -12.81 6.99 -10.26
C LEU A 154 -14.07 6.29 -10.83
N PRO A 155 -14.50 5.16 -10.24
CA PRO A 155 -15.76 4.50 -10.63
C PRO A 155 -16.93 5.47 -10.57
N ALA A 156 -17.91 5.29 -11.46
CA ALA A 156 -19.10 6.11 -11.46
C ALA A 156 -19.90 5.90 -10.15
N PRO A 157 -20.49 6.96 -9.54
CA PRO A 157 -21.13 6.86 -8.22
C PRO A 157 -22.27 5.83 -8.12
N ASP A 158 -22.91 5.51 -9.24
CA ASP A 158 -23.97 4.52 -9.38
C ASP A 158 -23.45 3.07 -9.33
N THR A 159 -22.16 2.85 -9.63
CA THR A 159 -21.50 1.54 -9.55
C THR A 159 -21.01 1.17 -8.15
N GLY A 160 -21.40 1.95 -7.13
CA GLY A 160 -20.88 1.84 -5.76
C GLY A 160 -19.59 2.63 -5.55
N GLY A 161 -19.01 2.49 -4.36
CA GLY A 161 -17.78 3.22 -4.00
C GLY A 161 -16.52 2.58 -4.57
N ILE A 162 -15.38 3.24 -4.37
CA ILE A 162 -14.07 2.70 -4.79
C ILE A 162 -13.75 1.33 -4.16
N PHE A 163 -14.25 1.08 -2.95
CA PHE A 163 -14.05 -0.19 -2.25
C PHE A 163 -14.95 -1.33 -2.76
N ASP A 164 -15.95 -1.01 -3.59
CA ASP A 164 -16.85 -1.99 -4.21
C ASP A 164 -16.41 -2.35 -5.65
N ASN A 165 -15.36 -1.70 -6.13
CA ASN A 165 -14.80 -1.89 -7.47
C ASN A 165 -13.33 -2.32 -7.44
N GLN A 166 -12.90 -2.99 -8.51
CA GLN A 166 -11.51 -3.32 -8.81
C GLN A 166 -11.19 -2.91 -10.25
N VAL A 167 -9.91 -2.81 -10.57
CA VAL A 167 -9.45 -2.56 -11.94
C VAL A 167 -9.26 -3.90 -12.65
N SER A 168 -9.93 -4.08 -13.78
CA SER A 168 -9.80 -5.25 -14.64
C SER A 168 -8.45 -5.27 -15.35
N LYS A 169 -8.09 -6.41 -15.96
CA LYS A 169 -6.89 -6.53 -16.80
C LYS A 169 -6.92 -5.58 -18.01
N ASP A 170 -8.12 -5.22 -18.46
CA ASP A 170 -8.34 -4.31 -19.59
C ASP A 170 -8.30 -2.83 -19.17
N GLY A 171 -8.12 -2.55 -17.88
CA GLY A 171 -7.98 -1.20 -17.33
C GLY A 171 -9.30 -0.48 -17.05
N THR A 172 -10.40 -1.24 -16.89
CA THR A 172 -11.72 -0.69 -16.58
C THR A 172 -12.15 -1.03 -15.16
N TRP A 173 -13.02 -0.22 -14.56
CA TRP A 173 -13.61 -0.53 -13.27
C TRP A 173 -14.64 -1.64 -13.41
N VAL A 174 -14.54 -2.65 -12.55
CA VAL A 174 -15.50 -3.74 -12.46
C VAL A 174 -15.87 -3.97 -11.00
N GLN A 175 -17.15 -4.23 -10.74
CA GLN A 175 -17.62 -4.50 -9.38
C GLN A 175 -17.08 -5.83 -8.87
N TRP A 176 -16.66 -5.86 -7.62
CA TRP A 176 -16.21 -7.09 -6.95
C TRP A 176 -17.27 -8.20 -7.03
N LYS A 177 -18.55 -7.84 -6.89
CA LYS A 177 -19.69 -8.78 -6.96
C LYS A 177 -19.75 -9.54 -8.29
N ALA A 178 -19.37 -8.90 -9.40
CA ALA A 178 -19.37 -9.55 -10.71
C ALA A 178 -18.25 -10.59 -10.85
N THR A 179 -17.21 -10.50 -10.02
CA THR A 179 -16.06 -11.41 -10.03
C THR A 179 -16.16 -12.51 -8.95
N MET A 180 -17.16 -12.44 -8.07
CA MET A 180 -17.38 -13.45 -7.04
C MET A 180 -18.00 -14.72 -7.64
N THR A 181 -17.31 -15.85 -7.50
CA THR A 181 -17.89 -17.17 -7.78
C THR A 181 -19.02 -17.43 -6.78
N ARG A 182 -20.20 -17.85 -7.28
CA ARG A 182 -21.33 -18.23 -6.43
C ARG A 182 -20.92 -19.38 -5.51
N TRP A 183 -20.86 -19.11 -4.22
CA TRP A 183 -20.56 -20.15 -3.24
C TRP A 183 -21.72 -21.14 -3.13
N THR A 184 -21.41 -22.42 -3.15
CA THR A 184 -22.37 -23.52 -2.96
C THR A 184 -21.98 -24.31 -1.72
N PHE A 185 -22.98 -24.69 -0.92
CA PHE A 185 -22.74 -25.57 0.21
C PHE A 185 -22.28 -26.94 -0.31
N PRO A 186 -21.15 -27.50 0.17
CA PRO A 186 -20.70 -28.82 -0.27
C PRO A 186 -21.76 -29.87 0.10
N GLN A 187 -22.41 -30.47 -0.90
CA GLN A 187 -23.43 -31.50 -0.66
C GLN A 187 -22.81 -32.88 -0.36
N ASP A 188 -21.54 -33.08 -0.74
CA ASP A 188 -20.89 -34.40 -0.71
C ASP A 188 -20.29 -34.80 0.64
N ARG A 189 -20.19 -33.87 1.60
CA ARG A 189 -19.61 -34.12 2.94
C ARG A 189 -20.29 -33.23 3.96
N THR A 190 -20.41 -33.66 5.22
CA THR A 190 -20.70 -32.78 6.35
C THR A 190 -19.46 -31.94 6.64
N PRO A 191 -19.40 -30.66 6.24
CA PRO A 191 -18.23 -29.84 6.49
C PRO A 191 -18.14 -29.58 8.00
N ARG A 192 -16.91 -29.62 8.55
CA ARG A 192 -16.70 -29.16 9.93
C ARG A 192 -17.06 -27.67 9.98
N ILE A 193 -18.15 -27.33 10.68
CA ILE A 193 -18.73 -25.97 10.70
C ILE A 193 -17.67 -24.91 11.01
N GLY A 194 -16.72 -25.19 11.91
CA GLY A 194 -15.63 -24.27 12.25
C GLY A 194 -14.58 -24.01 11.16
N LYS A 195 -14.62 -24.70 10.01
CA LYS A 195 -13.74 -24.48 8.86
C LYS A 195 -14.47 -23.93 7.63
N LEU A 196 -15.78 -23.71 7.73
CA LEU A 196 -16.58 -23.27 6.61
C LEU A 196 -16.61 -21.74 6.57
N VAL A 197 -15.86 -21.15 5.64
CA VAL A 197 -15.89 -19.70 5.39
C VAL A 197 -16.82 -19.46 4.21
N VAL A 198 -17.96 -18.82 4.48
CA VAL A 198 -18.84 -18.34 3.40
C VAL A 198 -18.21 -17.09 2.80
N PRO A 199 -17.94 -17.06 1.48
CA PRO A 199 -17.42 -15.88 0.80
C PRO A 199 -18.44 -14.75 0.86
N THR A 200 -18.18 -13.78 1.73
CA THR A 200 -18.86 -12.48 1.72
C THR A 200 -18.10 -11.52 0.80
N PRO A 201 -18.72 -10.40 0.36
CA PRO A 201 -17.99 -9.39 -0.40
C PRO A 201 -16.76 -8.86 0.31
N GLU A 202 -16.83 -8.72 1.64
CA GLU A 202 -15.72 -8.29 2.50
C GLU A 202 -14.60 -9.32 2.53
N ASN A 203 -14.91 -10.58 2.86
CA ASN A 203 -13.89 -11.63 2.95
C ASN A 203 -13.23 -11.92 1.61
N THR A 204 -13.98 -11.86 0.50
CA THR A 204 -13.44 -12.04 -0.85
C THR A 204 -12.43 -10.94 -1.18
N ARG A 205 -12.79 -9.68 -0.90
CA ARG A 205 -11.91 -8.52 -1.11
C ARG A 205 -10.62 -8.62 -0.28
N SER A 206 -10.76 -8.89 1.02
CA SER A 206 -9.61 -9.03 1.92
C SER A 206 -8.72 -10.20 1.54
N THR A 207 -9.31 -11.35 1.18
CA THR A 207 -8.55 -12.54 0.75
C THR A 207 -7.83 -12.28 -0.57
N TRP A 208 -8.46 -11.61 -1.53
CA TRP A 208 -7.81 -11.24 -2.77
C TRP A 208 -6.61 -10.31 -2.53
N LEU A 209 -6.76 -9.29 -1.67
CA LEU A 209 -5.68 -8.36 -1.36
C LEU A 209 -4.51 -9.09 -0.68
N LEU A 210 -4.81 -9.95 0.30
CA LEU A 210 -3.80 -10.77 0.97
C LEU A 210 -3.08 -11.70 -0.01
N GLN A 211 -3.80 -12.37 -0.90
CA GLN A 211 -3.20 -13.23 -1.93
C GLN A 211 -2.30 -12.43 -2.87
N MET A 212 -2.73 -11.24 -3.30
CA MET A 212 -1.94 -10.37 -4.17
C MET A 212 -0.64 -9.89 -3.51
N LEU A 213 -0.67 -9.54 -2.22
CA LEU A 213 0.53 -9.11 -1.49
C LEU A 213 1.47 -10.28 -1.20
N THR A 214 0.94 -11.39 -0.66
CA THR A 214 1.73 -12.57 -0.31
C THR A 214 2.42 -13.23 -1.51
N GLN A 215 1.75 -13.31 -2.66
CA GLN A 215 2.34 -13.84 -3.90
C GLN A 215 3.51 -12.99 -4.43
N ASN A 216 3.59 -11.72 -4.03
CA ASN A 216 4.66 -10.79 -4.42
C ASN A 216 5.64 -10.53 -3.26
N GLU A 217 5.66 -11.39 -2.24
CA GLU A 217 6.55 -11.30 -1.07
C GLU A 217 6.44 -9.97 -0.31
N HIS A 218 5.25 -9.36 -0.36
CA HIS A 218 4.91 -8.20 0.46
C HIS A 218 4.08 -8.64 1.67
N PRO A 219 4.38 -8.14 2.87
CA PRO A 219 3.62 -8.44 4.08
C PRO A 219 2.21 -7.82 4.07
#